data_AF-A0A940PNZ3-F1
#
_entry.id   AF-A0A940PNZ3-F1
#
_cell.length_a   1.000
_cell.length_b   1.000
_cell.length_c   1.000
_cell.angle_alpha   90.00
_cell.angle_beta   90.00
_cell.angle_gamma   90.00
#
_symmetry.space_group_name_H-M   'P 1'
#
loop_
_entity.id
_entity.type
_entity.pdbx_description
1 polymer ?
#
loop_
_entity_poly.entity_id
_entity_poly.type
_entity_poly.pdbx_seq_one_letter_code
_entity_poly.pdbx_strand_id
1 'polypeptide(L)'
;MFEFRAARNSPYHEITNVMHLEELEQSLLDEYENGERASYELKEKLFYLYLRLWELEPEKDFYRNSITKLVLELGWDIKRRKVNYAQAEMFFEDLIKMAKPRALPIAHYRLGFIHYYNKRYRSSIRSFESALRKPDLRMPTERLSFPHEKLNDSQSMKAQAQLAVALAKYSVETAVKAKQMYEELGNPDDVDIDYVMKLEQDILKEETKPYMCLMPTGRSSLSEQEYRDLRQDETAFIFDCTDHDEKRVVIKGRIRDLSPRRMQMLEMLFVKQKPVPQKEIADELNINQVSRYMNELKKSLAVYGLDEQTIMADNGYRINHPKPILIYNANDPKYMM
;
A
#
# COMPACT_ATOMS: atom_id res chain seq x y z
N MET A 1 34.61 23.44 8.34
CA MET A 1 33.67 23.96 7.34
C MET A 1 32.88 22.78 6.79
N PHE A 2 31.55 22.85 6.76
CA PHE A 2 30.71 21.77 6.21
C PHE A 2 30.68 21.90 4.68
N GLU A 3 31.01 20.84 3.95
CA GLU A 3 30.95 20.81 2.49
C GLU A 3 29.65 20.08 2.06
N PHE A 4 28.80 20.76 1.28
CA PHE A 4 27.61 20.15 0.70
C PHE A 4 28.06 19.23 -0.45
N ARG A 5 27.69 17.94 -0.46
CA ARG A 5 28.28 16.96 -1.41
C ARG A 5 28.02 17.33 -2.87
N ALA A 6 26.90 18.00 -3.14
CA ALA A 6 26.55 18.50 -4.46
C ALA A 6 27.47 19.63 -4.96
N ALA A 7 28.16 20.36 -4.07
CA ALA A 7 29.03 21.49 -4.44
C ALA A 7 30.11 21.11 -5.46
N ARG A 8 30.55 19.85 -5.46
CA ARG A 8 31.54 19.31 -6.42
C ARG A 8 31.09 19.33 -7.87
N ASN A 9 29.79 19.39 -8.10
CA ASN A 9 29.20 19.47 -9.44
C ASN A 9 28.80 20.91 -9.80
N SER A 10 29.14 21.90 -8.95
CA SER A 10 28.77 23.29 -9.19
C SER A 10 29.51 23.83 -10.41
N PRO A 11 28.81 24.41 -11.41
CA PRO A 11 29.46 25.07 -12.53
C PRO A 11 30.18 26.36 -12.12
N TYR A 12 29.98 26.83 -10.89
CA TYR A 12 30.56 28.08 -10.36
C TYR A 12 31.77 27.85 -9.45
N HIS A 13 32.23 26.60 -9.28
CA HIS A 13 33.27 26.25 -8.31
C HIS A 13 34.60 27.00 -8.53
N GLU A 14 34.94 27.34 -9.78
CA GLU A 14 36.18 28.06 -10.13
C GLU A 14 36.06 29.58 -9.95
N ILE A 15 34.86 30.12 -9.81
CA ILE A 15 34.64 31.57 -9.70
C ILE A 15 34.90 31.99 -8.25
N THR A 16 35.80 32.95 -8.05
CA THR A 16 36.15 33.50 -6.73
C THR A 16 35.73 34.97 -6.55
N ASN A 17 35.35 35.65 -7.64
CA ASN A 17 34.92 37.03 -7.60
C ASN A 17 33.46 37.11 -7.15
N VAL A 18 33.23 37.58 -5.91
CA VAL A 18 31.90 37.73 -5.31
C VAL A 18 31.01 38.68 -6.12
N MET A 19 31.53 39.84 -6.55
CA MET A 19 30.78 40.81 -7.36
C MET A 19 30.23 40.16 -8.64
N HIS A 20 31.04 39.34 -9.30
CA HIS A 20 30.60 38.65 -10.51
C HIS A 20 29.51 37.61 -10.22
N LEU A 21 29.59 36.92 -9.08
CA LEU A 21 28.56 35.97 -8.64
C LEU A 21 27.25 36.68 -8.26
N GLU A 22 27.32 37.87 -7.66
CA GLU A 22 26.14 38.70 -7.35
C GLU A 22 25.49 39.26 -8.62
N GLU A 23 26.27 39.63 -9.65
CA GLU A 23 25.74 40.00 -10.97
C GLU A 23 24.98 38.83 -11.63
N LEU A 24 25.54 37.61 -11.55
CA LEU A 24 24.88 36.39 -12.01
C LEU A 24 23.61 36.10 -11.20
N GLU A 25 23.62 36.35 -9.89
CA GLU A 25 22.45 36.20 -9.02
C GLU A 25 21.31 37.08 -9.50
N GLN A 26 21.57 38.36 -9.74
CA GLN A 26 20.56 39.31 -10.20
C GLN A 26 19.93 38.85 -11.52
N SER A 27 20.76 38.42 -12.48
CA SER A 27 20.26 37.93 -13.76
C SER A 27 19.38 36.68 -13.62
N LEU A 28 19.72 35.75 -12.73
CA LEU A 28 18.94 34.53 -12.52
C LEU A 28 17.67 34.79 -11.71
N LEU A 29 17.69 35.75 -10.78
CA LEU A 29 16.51 36.16 -10.01
C LEU A 29 15.49 36.87 -10.91
N ASP A 30 15.94 37.73 -11.82
CA ASP A 30 15.06 38.36 -12.80
C ASP A 30 14.35 37.31 -13.67
N GLU A 31 15.04 36.24 -14.08
CA GLU A 31 14.44 35.11 -14.79
C GLU A 31 13.47 34.32 -13.89
N TYR A 32 13.80 34.16 -12.61
CA TYR A 32 13.01 33.41 -11.63
C TYR A 32 11.69 34.10 -11.30
N GLU A 33 11.69 35.43 -11.19
CA GLU A 33 10.52 36.24 -10.83
C GLU A 33 9.59 36.49 -12.03
N ASN A 34 10.14 36.63 -13.24
CA ASN A 34 9.36 36.91 -14.45
C ASN A 34 8.80 35.65 -15.15
N GLY A 35 9.24 34.45 -14.77
CA GLY A 35 8.75 33.20 -15.34
C GLY A 35 7.42 32.74 -14.72
N GLU A 36 6.47 32.25 -15.55
CA GLU A 36 5.19 31.67 -15.08
C GLU A 36 5.39 30.48 -14.11
N ARG A 37 6.55 29.81 -14.19
CA ARG A 37 7.01 28.82 -13.22
C ARG A 37 8.52 28.62 -13.35
N ALA A 38 9.27 28.85 -12.27
CA ALA A 38 10.70 28.57 -12.26
C ALA A 38 10.99 27.10 -12.62
N SER A 39 11.79 26.91 -13.66
CA SER A 39 12.19 25.58 -14.14
C SER A 39 13.08 24.87 -13.12
N TYR A 40 13.22 23.55 -13.25
CA TYR A 40 14.10 22.78 -12.38
C TYR A 40 15.56 23.23 -12.56
N GLU A 41 15.94 23.47 -13.81
CA GLU A 41 17.26 23.91 -14.25
C GLU A 41 17.62 25.28 -13.65
N LEU A 42 16.67 26.21 -13.61
CA LEU A 42 16.89 27.53 -13.01
C LEU A 42 17.09 27.45 -11.50
N LYS A 43 16.28 26.64 -10.80
CA LYS A 43 16.43 26.39 -9.36
C LYS A 43 17.76 25.74 -9.03
N GLU A 44 18.20 24.81 -9.87
CA GLU A 44 19.49 24.12 -9.70
C GLU A 44 20.67 25.10 -9.90
N LYS A 45 20.61 25.96 -10.92
CA LYS A 45 21.59 27.04 -11.11
C LYS A 45 21.65 27.98 -9.91
N LEU A 46 20.51 28.47 -9.43
CA LEU A 46 20.46 29.32 -8.23
C LEU A 46 21.03 28.59 -7.00
N PHE A 47 20.72 27.31 -6.84
CA PHE A 47 21.23 26.51 -5.73
C PHE A 47 22.76 26.42 -5.74
N TYR A 48 23.37 26.10 -6.88
CA TYR A 48 24.82 26.03 -7.00
C TYR A 48 25.49 27.41 -6.85
N LEU A 49 24.84 28.47 -7.32
CA LEU A 49 25.33 29.84 -7.15
C LEU A 49 25.38 30.20 -5.66
N TYR A 50 24.29 29.94 -4.92
CA TYR A 50 24.24 30.23 -3.49
C TYR A 50 25.15 29.34 -2.66
N LEU A 51 25.37 28.08 -3.05
CA LEU A 51 26.42 27.26 -2.43
C LEU A 51 27.78 27.93 -2.56
N ARG A 52 28.11 28.45 -3.76
CA ARG A 52 29.39 29.11 -3.98
C ARG A 52 29.52 30.42 -3.22
N LEU A 53 28.49 31.26 -3.23
CA LEU A 53 28.45 32.48 -2.45
C LEU A 53 28.60 32.21 -0.95
N TRP A 54 27.95 31.16 -0.43
CA TRP A 54 28.09 30.75 0.96
C TRP A 54 29.48 30.19 1.31
N GLU A 55 30.16 29.52 0.38
CA GLU A 55 31.57 29.10 0.57
C GLU A 55 32.52 30.29 0.72
N LEU A 56 32.27 31.37 -0.02
CA LEU A 56 33.09 32.58 -0.01
C LEU A 56 32.74 33.52 1.15
N GLU A 57 31.47 33.58 1.54
CA GLU A 57 30.92 34.47 2.58
C GLU A 57 30.02 33.69 3.56
N PRO A 58 30.60 32.78 4.39
CA PRO A 58 29.85 31.85 5.23
C PRO A 58 29.06 32.52 6.37
N GLU A 59 29.43 33.75 6.74
CA GLU A 59 28.76 34.58 7.74
C GLU A 59 27.41 35.15 7.27
N LYS A 60 27.16 35.19 5.96
CA LYS A 60 25.88 35.66 5.42
C LYS A 60 24.82 34.56 5.51
N ASP A 61 24.02 34.60 6.58
CA ASP A 61 22.88 33.69 6.78
C ASP A 61 21.87 33.70 5.64
N PHE A 62 21.81 34.79 4.87
CA PHE A 62 20.98 34.90 3.67
C PHE A 62 21.22 33.72 2.71
N TYR A 63 22.46 33.44 2.33
CA TYR A 63 22.77 32.36 1.38
C TYR A 63 22.39 31.00 1.93
N ARG A 64 22.66 30.74 3.21
CA ARG A 64 22.27 29.50 3.89
C ARG A 64 20.74 29.31 3.89
N ASN A 65 19.98 30.37 4.07
CA ASN A 65 18.52 30.34 4.02
C ASN A 65 17.99 30.14 2.59
N SER A 66 18.61 30.78 1.60
CA SER A 66 18.29 30.58 0.17
C SER A 66 18.57 29.14 -0.29
N ILE A 67 19.74 28.58 0.09
CA ILE A 67 20.07 27.16 -0.13
C ILE A 67 19.00 26.27 0.49
N THR A 68 18.58 26.57 1.73
CA THR A 68 17.54 25.78 2.43
C THR A 68 16.24 25.76 1.63
N LYS A 69 15.73 26.92 1.23
CA LYS A 69 14.51 27.04 0.44
C LYS A 69 14.61 26.25 -0.87
N LEU A 70 15.71 26.44 -1.62
CA LEU A 70 15.91 25.78 -2.91
C LEU A 70 16.04 24.27 -2.78
N VAL A 71 16.79 23.76 -1.79
CA VAL A 71 16.91 22.32 -1.55
C VAL A 71 15.56 21.71 -1.20
N LEU A 72 14.74 22.41 -0.40
CA LEU A 72 13.38 21.96 -0.14
C LEU A 72 12.56 21.90 -1.44
N GLU A 73 12.67 22.85 -2.35
CA GLU A 73 11.94 22.79 -3.61
C GLU A 73 12.47 21.69 -4.56
N LEU A 74 13.79 21.67 -4.81
CA LEU A 74 14.46 20.71 -5.69
C LEU A 74 14.26 19.27 -5.20
N GLY A 75 14.50 18.99 -3.92
CA GLY A 75 14.33 17.65 -3.36
C GLY A 75 12.88 17.17 -3.42
N TRP A 76 11.91 18.09 -3.36
CA TRP A 76 10.50 17.76 -3.55
C TRP A 76 10.17 17.39 -5.01
N ASP A 77 10.68 18.17 -5.97
CA ASP A 77 10.48 17.91 -7.40
C ASP A 77 11.09 16.57 -7.81
N ILE A 78 12.31 16.26 -7.34
CA ILE A 78 12.98 14.96 -7.57
C ILE A 78 12.14 13.82 -6.98
N LYS A 79 11.65 13.97 -5.74
CA LYS A 79 10.78 12.97 -5.10
C LYS A 79 9.50 12.73 -5.91
N ARG A 80 8.83 13.79 -6.38
CA ARG A 80 7.58 13.69 -7.15
C ARG A 80 7.77 12.97 -8.48
N ARG A 81 8.89 13.23 -9.16
CA ARG A 81 9.23 12.58 -10.42
C ARG A 81 9.55 11.09 -10.23
N LYS A 82 9.87 10.65 -9.01
CA LYS A 82 10.31 9.27 -8.67
C LYS A 82 11.54 8.79 -9.45
N VAL A 83 12.25 9.70 -10.11
CA VAL A 83 13.35 9.37 -11.02
C VAL A 83 14.67 9.19 -10.26
N ASN A 84 14.89 9.90 -9.14
CA ASN A 84 16.18 9.85 -8.44
C ASN A 84 16.09 10.03 -6.90
N TYR A 85 15.66 8.98 -6.20
CA TYR A 85 15.59 9.03 -4.73
C TYR A 85 16.96 9.20 -4.05
N ALA A 86 18.04 8.72 -4.67
CA ALA A 86 19.39 8.84 -4.11
C ALA A 86 19.85 10.30 -4.06
N GLN A 87 19.63 11.08 -5.13
CA GLN A 87 19.98 12.50 -5.15
C GLN A 87 19.12 13.31 -4.17
N ALA A 88 17.81 13.05 -4.12
CA ALA A 88 16.93 13.70 -3.14
C ALA A 88 17.34 13.41 -1.69
N GLU A 89 17.73 12.17 -1.40
CA GLU A 89 18.26 11.77 -0.10
C GLU A 89 19.52 12.56 0.25
N MET A 90 20.50 12.61 -0.66
CA MET A 90 21.74 13.37 -0.44
C MET A 90 21.46 14.84 -0.12
N PHE A 91 20.57 15.46 -0.88
CA PHE A 91 20.17 16.86 -0.70
C PHE A 91 19.57 17.11 0.69
N PHE A 92 18.63 16.27 1.13
CA PHE A 92 18.01 16.46 2.45
C PHE A 92 18.98 16.15 3.61
N GLU A 93 19.83 15.13 3.48
CA GLU A 93 20.86 14.82 4.47
C GLU A 93 21.85 15.97 4.65
N ASP A 94 22.31 16.56 3.54
CA ASP A 94 23.27 17.67 3.57
C ASP A 94 22.62 18.94 4.10
N LEU A 95 21.37 19.21 3.72
CA LEU A 95 20.59 20.30 4.28
C LEU A 95 20.44 20.18 5.80
N ILE A 96 20.08 18.99 6.30
CA ILE A 96 19.94 18.75 7.76
C ILE A 96 21.26 18.97 8.50
N LYS A 97 22.40 18.59 7.91
CA LYS A 97 23.72 18.83 8.50
C LYS A 97 24.09 20.31 8.47
N MET A 98 23.90 20.97 7.32
CA MET A 98 24.17 22.40 7.12
C MET A 98 23.36 23.27 8.07
N ALA A 99 22.09 22.92 8.32
CA ALA A 99 21.17 23.72 9.12
C ALA A 99 21.40 23.59 10.64
N LYS A 100 22.25 22.67 11.13
CA LYS A 100 22.49 22.54 12.58
C LYS A 100 22.96 23.86 13.19
N PRO A 101 22.47 24.23 14.40
CA PRO A 101 21.56 23.46 15.28
C PRO A 101 20.05 23.63 14.98
N ARG A 102 19.66 24.35 13.91
CA ARG A 102 18.26 24.57 13.51
C ARG A 102 17.56 23.25 13.17
N ALA A 103 16.38 23.04 13.73
CA ALA A 103 15.54 21.91 13.38
C ALA A 103 14.91 22.11 11.98
N LEU A 104 14.86 21.05 11.17
CA LEU A 104 14.20 21.06 9.85
C LEU A 104 13.16 19.94 9.71
N PRO A 105 11.98 20.05 10.37
CA PRO A 105 10.93 19.05 10.32
C PRO A 105 10.54 18.61 8.90
N ILE A 106 10.39 19.56 7.98
CA ILE A 106 9.99 19.27 6.59
C ILE A 106 11.03 18.43 5.83
N ALA A 107 12.32 18.62 6.11
CA ALA A 107 13.40 17.84 5.48
C ALA A 107 13.35 16.39 5.99
N HIS A 108 13.23 16.22 7.30
CA HIS A 108 13.06 14.90 7.92
C HIS A 108 11.80 14.18 7.45
N TYR A 109 10.69 14.90 7.29
CA TYR A 109 9.45 14.35 6.74
C TYR A 109 9.65 13.77 5.33
N ARG A 110 10.33 14.52 4.45
CA ARG A 110 10.57 14.07 3.07
C ARG A 110 11.56 12.92 3.01
N LEU A 111 12.63 12.99 3.81
CA LEU A 111 13.61 11.93 3.96
C LEU A 111 12.97 10.63 4.49
N GLY A 112 12.02 10.72 5.42
CA GLY A 112 11.25 9.59 5.92
C GLY A 112 10.52 8.82 4.82
N PHE A 113 9.89 9.54 3.88
CA PHE A 113 9.27 8.91 2.70
C PHE A 113 10.29 8.29 1.76
N ILE A 114 11.42 8.95 1.51
CA ILE A 114 12.47 8.42 0.63
C ILE A 114 13.01 7.10 1.20
N HIS A 115 13.32 7.05 2.50
CA HIS A 115 13.72 5.81 3.15
C HIS A 115 12.63 4.74 3.11
N TYR A 116 11.36 5.12 3.30
CA TYR A 116 10.23 4.18 3.22
C TYR A 116 10.13 3.54 1.82
N TYR A 117 10.19 4.33 0.75
CA TYR A 117 10.13 3.81 -0.62
C TYR A 117 11.34 2.94 -0.97
N ASN A 118 12.51 3.23 -0.40
CA ASN A 118 13.70 2.39 -0.53
C ASN A 118 13.70 1.20 0.46
N LYS A 119 12.56 0.88 1.10
CA LYS A 119 12.39 -0.21 2.07
C LYS A 119 13.36 -0.17 3.26
N ARG A 120 13.91 1.01 3.58
CA ARG A 120 14.78 1.23 4.75
C ARG A 120 13.94 1.67 5.93
N TYR A 121 13.09 0.77 6.43
CA TYR A 121 12.04 1.11 7.41
C TYR A 121 12.60 1.70 8.71
N ARG A 122 13.72 1.18 9.23
CA ARG A 122 14.39 1.75 10.42
C ARG A 122 14.81 3.21 10.24
N SER A 123 15.40 3.56 9.09
CA SER A 123 15.80 4.95 8.79
C SER A 123 14.59 5.84 8.55
N SER A 124 13.53 5.29 7.95
CA SER A 124 12.25 5.97 7.76
C SER A 124 11.61 6.35 9.10
N ILE A 125 11.54 5.41 10.05
CA ILE A 125 11.01 5.61 11.41
C ILE A 125 11.74 6.78 12.08
N ARG A 126 13.07 6.74 12.17
CA ARG A 126 13.89 7.80 12.79
C ARG A 126 13.64 9.17 12.15
N SER A 127 13.44 9.20 10.84
CA SER A 127 13.19 10.44 10.12
C SER A 127 11.80 11.00 10.42
N PHE A 128 10.76 10.15 10.43
CA PHE A 128 9.41 10.61 10.80
C PHE A 128 9.32 11.04 12.27
N GLU A 129 9.94 10.33 13.20
CA GLU A 129 10.04 10.75 14.61
C GLU A 129 10.72 12.11 14.75
N SER A 130 11.80 12.34 13.99
CA SER A 130 12.51 13.62 13.98
C SER A 130 11.66 14.74 13.38
N ALA A 131 10.85 14.43 12.37
CA ALA A 131 9.92 15.37 11.73
C ALA A 131 8.75 15.76 12.65
N LEU A 132 8.27 14.83 13.46
CA LEU A 132 7.14 15.00 14.37
C LEU A 132 7.52 15.52 15.76
N ARG A 133 8.83 15.63 16.04
CA ARG A 133 9.33 16.14 17.31
C ARG A 133 8.87 17.58 17.50
N LYS A 134 8.14 17.84 18.59
CA LYS A 134 7.72 19.18 18.96
C LYS A 134 8.94 20.02 19.36
N PRO A 135 9.04 21.30 18.93
CA PRO A 135 10.09 22.19 19.39
C PRO A 135 9.99 22.37 20.91
N ASP A 136 11.12 22.28 21.61
CA ASP A 136 11.20 22.73 22.99
C ASP A 136 11.24 24.27 22.97
N LEU A 137 10.17 24.89 23.47
CA LEU A 137 10.00 26.35 23.50
C LEU A 137 11.01 27.07 24.40
N ARG A 138 11.79 26.32 25.19
CA ARG A 138 12.88 26.85 26.03
C ARG A 138 14.22 26.93 25.26
N MET A 139 14.28 26.45 24.02
CA MET A 139 15.49 26.50 23.22
C MET A 139 15.78 27.90 22.65
N PRO A 140 17.06 28.24 22.42
CA PRO A 140 17.45 29.46 21.72
C PRO A 140 16.75 29.60 20.36
N THR A 141 16.42 30.84 19.97
CA THR A 141 15.71 31.16 18.72
C THR A 141 16.39 30.62 17.47
N GLU A 142 17.72 30.59 17.44
CA GLU A 142 18.56 29.98 16.38
C GLU A 142 18.28 28.49 16.11
N ARG A 143 17.67 27.78 17.06
CA ARG A 143 17.29 26.36 16.91
C ARG A 143 15.89 26.17 16.34
N LEU A 144 15.09 27.23 16.29
CA LEU A 144 13.71 27.19 15.83
C LEU A 144 13.64 27.22 14.30
N SER A 145 12.76 26.39 13.75
CA SER A 145 12.49 26.34 12.31
C SER A 145 11.71 27.58 11.85
N PHE A 146 11.99 28.06 10.65
CA PHE A 146 11.15 29.05 9.98
C PHE A 146 9.78 28.47 9.59
N PRO A 147 8.75 29.30 9.35
CA PRO A 147 7.40 28.81 9.04
C PRO A 147 7.33 27.81 7.88
N HIS A 148 8.08 28.04 6.81
CA HIS A 148 8.12 27.16 5.63
C HIS A 148 8.91 25.85 5.85
N GLU A 149 9.65 25.75 6.96
CA GLU A 149 10.43 24.56 7.35
C GLU A 149 9.65 23.64 8.30
N LYS A 150 8.53 24.13 8.84
CA LYS A 150 7.62 23.38 9.71
C LYS A 150 6.67 22.50 8.88
N LEU A 151 6.12 21.49 9.53
CA LEU A 151 5.01 20.72 8.97
C LEU A 151 3.70 21.46 9.21
N ASN A 152 2.82 21.47 8.20
CA ASN A 152 1.41 21.77 8.41
C ASN A 152 0.66 20.53 8.95
N ASP A 153 -0.58 20.71 9.41
CA ASP A 153 -1.36 19.63 10.03
C ASP A 153 -1.57 18.42 9.11
N SER A 154 -1.80 18.67 7.82
CA SER A 154 -1.94 17.59 6.82
C SER A 154 -0.64 16.79 6.69
N GLN A 155 0.52 17.45 6.68
CA GLN A 155 1.83 16.80 6.61
C GLN A 155 2.14 16.04 7.91
N SER A 156 1.82 16.61 9.08
CA SER A 156 1.99 15.94 10.37
C SER A 156 1.14 14.67 10.45
N MET A 157 -0.14 14.73 10.05
CA MET A 157 -1.00 13.55 9.99
C MET A 157 -0.44 12.48 9.03
N LYS A 158 -0.01 12.88 7.82
CA LYS A 158 0.61 11.97 6.85
C LYS A 158 1.90 11.34 7.39
N ALA A 159 2.72 12.11 8.10
CA ALA A 159 3.94 11.62 8.74
C ALA A 159 3.62 10.57 9.80
N GLN A 160 2.62 10.85 10.65
CA GLN A 160 2.18 9.92 11.70
C GLN A 160 1.62 8.62 11.13
N ALA A 161 0.76 8.71 10.09
CA ALA A 161 0.23 7.54 9.40
C ALA A 161 1.36 6.70 8.78
N GLN A 162 2.31 7.36 8.09
CA GLN A 162 3.41 6.66 7.45
C GLN A 162 4.40 6.06 8.46
N LEU A 163 4.60 6.71 9.61
CA LEU A 163 5.37 6.17 10.74
C LEU A 163 4.74 4.87 11.26
N ALA A 164 3.42 4.85 11.45
CA ALA A 164 2.71 3.64 11.89
C ALA A 164 2.88 2.48 10.90
N VAL A 165 2.76 2.75 9.59
CA VAL A 165 2.98 1.74 8.55
C VAL A 165 4.45 1.27 8.53
N ALA A 166 5.42 2.19 8.67
CA ALA A 166 6.83 1.83 8.72
C ALA A 166 7.16 0.97 9.95
N LEU A 167 6.57 1.26 11.11
CA LEU A 167 6.69 0.44 12.31
C LEU A 167 6.13 -0.97 12.10
N ALA A 168 4.94 -1.10 11.50
CA ALA A 168 4.34 -2.40 11.19
C ALA A 168 5.18 -3.23 10.21
N LYS A 169 5.76 -2.59 9.17
CA LYS A 169 6.67 -3.29 8.25
C LYS A 169 7.97 -3.71 8.93
N TYR A 170 8.55 -2.83 9.74
CA TYR A 170 9.77 -3.11 10.48
C TYR A 170 9.58 -4.18 11.57
N SER A 171 8.41 -4.24 12.22
CA SER A 171 8.10 -5.29 13.20
C SER A 171 8.07 -6.67 12.55
N VAL A 172 7.48 -6.79 11.35
CA VAL A 172 7.50 -8.04 10.57
C VAL A 172 8.93 -8.43 10.20
N GLU A 173 9.75 -7.50 9.67
CA GLU A 173 11.16 -7.80 9.35
C GLU A 173 11.96 -8.24 10.57
N THR A 174 11.70 -7.64 11.72
CA THR A 174 12.38 -7.97 12.97
C THR A 174 11.92 -9.33 13.51
N ALA A 175 10.62 -9.63 13.41
CA ALA A 175 10.06 -10.92 13.82
C ALA A 175 10.59 -12.07 12.96
N VAL A 176 10.69 -11.89 11.63
CA VAL A 176 11.31 -12.88 10.73
C VAL A 176 12.76 -13.16 11.12
N LYS A 177 13.55 -12.12 11.41
CA LYS A 177 14.95 -12.30 11.85
C LYS A 177 15.05 -13.03 13.19
N ALA A 178 14.16 -12.71 14.13
CA ALA A 178 14.13 -13.41 15.42
C ALA A 178 13.80 -14.90 15.25
N LYS A 179 12.84 -15.23 14.38
CA LYS A 179 12.52 -16.63 14.03
C LYS A 179 13.72 -17.35 13.40
N GLN A 180 14.42 -16.73 12.46
CA GLN A 180 15.63 -17.29 11.86
C GLN A 180 16.72 -17.55 12.92
N MET A 181 16.96 -16.59 13.81
CA MET A 181 17.92 -16.76 14.91
C MET A 181 17.53 -17.93 15.82
N TYR A 182 16.24 -18.11 16.10
CA TYR A 182 15.74 -19.24 16.87
C TYR A 182 15.96 -20.58 16.16
N GLU A 183 15.67 -20.66 14.85
CA GLU A 183 15.92 -21.85 14.04
C GLU A 183 17.42 -22.22 14.01
N GLU A 184 18.31 -21.23 14.02
CA GLU A 184 19.76 -21.40 14.04
C GLU A 184 20.32 -21.87 15.39
N LEU A 185 19.58 -21.70 16.51
CA LEU A 185 20.02 -22.15 17.84
C LEU A 185 20.09 -23.69 17.94
N GLY A 186 19.32 -24.41 17.14
CA GLY A 186 19.33 -25.87 17.02
C GLY A 186 18.75 -26.65 18.21
N ASN A 187 18.96 -26.19 19.45
CA ASN A 187 18.43 -26.80 20.67
C ASN A 187 17.87 -25.73 21.64
N PRO A 188 16.82 -24.99 21.24
CA PRO A 188 16.20 -23.95 22.06
C PRO A 188 15.52 -24.55 23.29
N ASP A 189 15.51 -23.82 24.40
CA ASP A 189 14.78 -24.24 25.60
C ASP A 189 13.26 -23.94 25.47
N ASP A 190 12.47 -24.47 26.41
CA ASP A 190 11.01 -24.27 26.40
C ASP A 190 10.60 -22.79 26.54
N VAL A 191 11.49 -21.93 27.05
CA VAL A 191 11.24 -20.49 27.23
C VAL A 191 11.45 -19.74 25.92
N ASP A 192 12.44 -20.13 25.12
CA ASP A 192 12.69 -19.56 23.79
C ASP A 192 11.51 -19.79 22.83
N ILE A 193 10.85 -20.95 22.94
CA ILE A 193 9.65 -21.31 22.15
C ILE A 193 8.52 -20.29 22.36
N ASP A 194 8.25 -19.90 23.62
CA ASP A 194 7.16 -18.99 23.97
C ASP A 194 7.30 -17.61 23.27
N TYR A 195 8.54 -17.10 23.16
CA TYR A 195 8.81 -15.83 22.48
C TYR A 195 8.53 -15.92 20.98
N VAL A 196 8.94 -17.01 20.33
CA VAL A 196 8.71 -17.20 18.89
C VAL A 196 7.24 -17.45 18.57
N MET A 197 6.56 -18.29 19.35
CA MET A 197 5.12 -18.52 19.19
C MET A 197 4.32 -17.22 19.28
N LYS A 198 4.68 -16.33 20.22
CA LYS A 198 4.04 -15.02 20.35
C LYS A 198 4.29 -14.13 19.15
N LEU A 199 5.52 -14.10 18.61
CA LEU A 199 5.83 -13.37 17.38
C LEU A 199 5.02 -13.88 16.19
N GLU A 200 4.87 -15.20 16.07
CA GLU A 200 4.07 -15.83 15.02
C GLU A 200 2.59 -15.47 15.13
N GLN A 201 2.03 -15.54 16.35
CA GLN A 201 0.63 -15.26 16.60
C GLN A 201 0.25 -13.77 16.46
N ASP A 202 1.14 -12.85 16.85
CA ASP A 202 0.81 -11.43 16.97
C ASP A 202 1.29 -10.60 15.78
N ILE A 203 2.40 -11.00 15.13
CA ILE A 203 3.08 -10.20 14.11
C ILE A 203 3.13 -10.92 12.75
N LEU A 204 3.48 -12.21 12.74
CA LEU A 204 3.65 -12.97 11.50
C LEU A 204 2.39 -13.72 11.07
N LYS A 205 1.22 -13.43 11.65
CA LYS A 205 -0.05 -13.96 11.15
C LYS A 205 -0.20 -13.58 9.68
N GLU A 206 0.10 -14.53 8.80
CA GLU A 206 -0.35 -14.46 7.42
C GLU A 206 -1.88 -14.44 7.47
N GLU A 207 -2.50 -13.50 6.76
CA GLU A 207 -3.94 -13.49 6.60
C GLU A 207 -4.32 -14.81 5.94
N THR A 208 -4.86 -15.74 6.73
CA THR A 208 -5.29 -17.03 6.21
C THR A 208 -6.40 -16.75 5.21
N LYS A 209 -6.25 -17.27 3.99
CA LYS A 209 -7.30 -17.27 2.98
C LYS A 209 -7.86 -18.69 2.87
N PRO A 210 -8.64 -19.15 3.88
CA PRO A 210 -9.08 -20.53 3.96
C PRO A 210 -10.13 -20.90 2.92
N TYR A 211 -10.65 -19.91 2.17
CA TYR A 211 -11.71 -20.11 1.21
C TYR A 211 -11.26 -19.81 -0.22
N MET A 212 -11.88 -20.49 -1.16
CA MET A 212 -11.76 -20.23 -2.59
C MET A 212 -13.11 -19.77 -3.11
N CYS A 213 -13.06 -18.75 -3.97
CA CYS A 213 -14.19 -18.18 -4.68
C CYS A 213 -14.03 -18.49 -6.15
N LEU A 214 -15.08 -19.05 -6.74
CA LEU A 214 -15.16 -19.34 -8.16
C LEU A 214 -16.31 -18.53 -8.77
N MET A 215 -15.95 -17.66 -9.72
CA MET A 215 -16.84 -16.82 -10.51
C MET A 215 -16.70 -17.16 -12.00
N PRO A 216 -17.63 -16.72 -12.87
CA PRO A 216 -17.47 -16.89 -14.32
C PRO A 216 -16.19 -16.25 -14.89
N THR A 217 -15.67 -15.22 -14.21
CA THR A 217 -14.47 -14.47 -14.60
C THR A 217 -13.17 -15.12 -14.12
N GLY A 218 -13.23 -16.11 -13.22
CA GLY A 218 -12.04 -16.79 -12.69
C GLY A 218 -12.16 -17.21 -11.23
N ARG A 219 -11.03 -17.65 -10.67
CA ARG A 219 -10.90 -18.10 -9.28
C ARG A 219 -10.03 -17.16 -8.44
N SER A 220 -10.37 -16.98 -7.16
CA SER A 220 -9.59 -16.18 -6.21
C SER A 220 -9.71 -16.71 -4.79
N SER A 221 -8.65 -16.60 -3.99
CA SER A 221 -8.68 -16.95 -2.56
C SER A 221 -9.30 -15.82 -1.73
N LEU A 222 -10.11 -16.18 -0.74
CA LEU A 222 -10.79 -15.24 0.17
C LEU A 222 -10.33 -15.44 1.62
N SER A 223 -10.11 -14.32 2.32
CA SER A 223 -10.03 -14.31 3.78
C SER A 223 -11.41 -14.42 4.43
N GLU A 224 -11.44 -14.63 5.76
CA GLU A 224 -12.68 -14.65 6.55
C GLU A 224 -13.51 -13.38 6.40
N GLN A 225 -12.86 -12.22 6.34
CA GLN A 225 -13.57 -10.96 6.17
C GLN A 225 -14.14 -10.82 4.76
N GLU A 226 -13.36 -11.15 3.73
CA GLU A 226 -13.82 -11.15 2.33
C GLU A 226 -15.01 -12.11 2.14
N TYR A 227 -15.00 -13.28 2.79
CA TYR A 227 -16.11 -14.23 2.82
C TYR A 227 -17.37 -13.65 3.46
N ARG A 228 -17.26 -12.97 4.62
CA ARG A 228 -18.40 -12.34 5.31
C ARG A 228 -19.01 -11.21 4.49
N ASP A 229 -18.17 -10.35 3.91
CA ASP A 229 -18.62 -9.22 3.10
C ASP A 229 -19.36 -9.73 1.86
N LEU A 230 -18.85 -10.79 1.23
CA LEU A 230 -19.48 -11.40 0.07
C LEU A 230 -20.86 -11.99 0.38
N ARG A 231 -21.04 -12.61 1.55
CA ARG A 231 -22.34 -13.15 1.98
C ARG A 231 -23.39 -12.08 2.27
N GLN A 232 -22.97 -10.83 2.48
CA GLN A 232 -23.87 -9.68 2.66
C GLN A 232 -24.23 -9.02 1.33
N ASP A 233 -23.58 -9.39 0.23
CA ASP A 233 -23.87 -8.84 -1.09
C ASP A 233 -25.27 -9.27 -1.58
N GLU A 234 -26.20 -8.32 -1.58
CA GLU A 234 -27.57 -8.55 -2.01
C GLU A 234 -27.70 -8.83 -3.51
N THR A 235 -26.66 -8.50 -4.30
CA THR A 235 -26.62 -8.71 -5.75
C THR A 235 -26.04 -10.06 -6.15
N ALA A 236 -25.50 -10.83 -5.20
CA ALA A 236 -24.87 -12.10 -5.47
C ALA A 236 -25.84 -13.28 -5.34
N PHE A 237 -25.62 -14.31 -6.17
CA PHE A 237 -26.22 -15.63 -6.02
C PHE A 237 -25.12 -16.61 -5.63
N ILE A 238 -25.09 -16.99 -4.35
CA ILE A 238 -23.95 -17.72 -3.77
C ILE A 238 -24.36 -19.14 -3.43
N PHE A 239 -23.54 -20.09 -3.87
CA PHE A 239 -23.54 -21.47 -3.41
C PHE A 239 -22.33 -21.67 -2.48
N ASP A 240 -22.60 -21.85 -1.21
CA ASP A 240 -21.60 -21.94 -0.15
C ASP A 240 -21.40 -23.40 0.26
N CYS A 241 -20.21 -23.92 -0.03
CA CYS A 241 -19.71 -25.26 0.27
C CYS A 241 -18.48 -25.19 1.19
N THR A 242 -18.40 -24.17 2.04
CA THR A 242 -17.29 -24.03 3.00
C THR A 242 -17.33 -25.07 4.12
N ASP A 243 -18.53 -25.58 4.42
CA ASP A 243 -18.78 -26.67 5.37
C ASP A 243 -19.01 -27.98 4.60
N HIS A 244 -18.28 -29.03 4.96
CA HIS A 244 -18.36 -30.33 4.30
C HIS A 244 -19.73 -31.01 4.47
N ASP A 245 -20.38 -30.78 5.61
CA ASP A 245 -21.65 -31.44 5.95
C ASP A 245 -22.87 -30.60 5.56
N GLU A 246 -22.70 -29.28 5.47
CA GLU A 246 -23.80 -28.34 5.21
C GLU A 246 -23.53 -27.40 4.03
N LYS A 247 -24.14 -27.69 2.89
CA LYS A 247 -24.19 -26.75 1.76
C LYS A 247 -25.29 -25.73 1.98
N ARG A 248 -25.01 -24.47 1.65
CA ARG A 248 -25.95 -23.35 1.84
C ARG A 248 -26.10 -22.55 0.56
N VAL A 249 -27.28 -21.99 0.35
CA VAL A 249 -27.54 -21.03 -0.73
C VAL A 249 -27.81 -19.68 -0.13
N VAL A 250 -27.08 -18.65 -0.57
CA VAL A 250 -27.31 -17.27 -0.15
C VAL A 250 -27.86 -16.46 -1.32
N ILE A 251 -29.03 -15.87 -1.11
CA ILE A 251 -29.75 -15.04 -2.08
C ILE A 251 -30.21 -13.78 -1.38
N LYS A 252 -29.84 -12.61 -1.93
CA LYS A 252 -30.12 -11.29 -1.34
C LYS A 252 -29.65 -11.21 0.13
N GLY A 253 -28.41 -11.64 0.38
CA GLY A 253 -27.80 -11.66 1.70
C GLY A 253 -28.38 -12.65 2.72
N ARG A 254 -29.32 -13.53 2.34
CA ARG A 254 -30.00 -14.46 3.26
C ARG A 254 -29.80 -15.92 2.86
N ILE A 255 -29.56 -16.77 3.86
CA ILE A 255 -29.50 -18.23 3.68
C ILE A 255 -30.89 -18.75 3.30
N ARG A 256 -30.96 -19.61 2.30
CA ARG A 256 -32.18 -20.24 1.78
C ARG A 256 -32.07 -21.74 1.85
N ASP A 257 -33.14 -22.36 2.32
CA ASP A 257 -33.24 -23.79 2.43
C ASP A 257 -33.75 -24.38 1.12
N LEU A 258 -33.05 -25.38 0.61
CA LEU A 258 -33.47 -26.18 -0.53
C LEU A 258 -33.38 -27.65 -0.16
N SER A 259 -34.20 -28.48 -0.80
CA SER A 259 -34.09 -29.92 -0.58
C SER A 259 -32.72 -30.44 -1.01
N PRO A 260 -32.21 -31.53 -0.40
CA PRO A 260 -30.90 -32.10 -0.76
C PRO A 260 -30.75 -32.34 -2.26
N ARG A 261 -31.84 -32.74 -2.93
CA ARG A 261 -31.87 -32.95 -4.37
C ARG A 261 -31.67 -31.68 -5.18
N ARG A 262 -32.31 -30.59 -4.77
CA ARG A 262 -32.16 -29.27 -5.41
C ARG A 262 -30.76 -28.69 -5.17
N MET A 263 -30.19 -28.94 -3.99
CA MET A 263 -28.81 -28.59 -3.67
C MET A 263 -27.80 -29.31 -4.57
N GLN A 264 -27.95 -30.62 -4.78
CA GLN A 264 -27.10 -31.39 -5.70
C GLN A 264 -27.16 -30.86 -7.14
N MET A 265 -28.36 -30.50 -7.61
CA MET A 265 -28.52 -29.92 -8.95
C MET A 265 -27.84 -28.57 -9.07
N LEU A 266 -28.00 -27.68 -8.08
CA LEU A 266 -27.32 -26.39 -8.07
C LEU A 266 -25.80 -26.53 -8.05
N GLU A 267 -25.28 -27.39 -7.18
CA GLU A 267 -23.85 -27.66 -7.08
C GLU A 267 -23.26 -28.04 -8.44
N MET A 268 -23.91 -28.96 -9.16
CA MET A 268 -23.48 -29.38 -10.49
C MET A 268 -23.40 -28.21 -11.47
N LEU A 269 -24.40 -27.32 -11.45
CA LEU A 269 -24.42 -26.14 -12.32
C LEU A 269 -23.34 -25.10 -11.95
N PHE A 270 -23.08 -24.90 -10.65
CA PHE A 270 -22.06 -23.98 -10.15
C PHE A 270 -20.64 -24.46 -10.46
N VAL A 271 -20.37 -25.77 -10.30
CA VAL A 271 -19.05 -26.36 -10.52
C VAL A 271 -18.70 -26.40 -12.01
N LYS A 272 -19.63 -26.79 -12.88
CA LYS A 272 -19.34 -27.00 -14.31
C LYS A 272 -19.20 -25.69 -15.09
N GLN A 273 -19.84 -24.60 -14.64
CA GLN A 273 -19.88 -23.25 -15.26
C GLN A 273 -20.28 -23.18 -16.75
N LYS A 274 -20.58 -24.31 -17.38
CA LYS A 274 -21.00 -24.48 -18.78
C LYS A 274 -22.38 -25.15 -18.81
N PRO A 275 -23.11 -25.07 -19.94
CA PRO A 275 -24.36 -25.83 -20.10
C PRO A 275 -24.14 -27.32 -19.80
N VAL A 276 -24.90 -27.82 -18.83
CA VAL A 276 -24.86 -29.22 -18.39
C VAL A 276 -26.01 -29.98 -19.07
N PRO A 277 -25.72 -30.96 -19.95
CA PRO A 277 -26.74 -31.72 -20.65
C PRO A 277 -27.68 -32.45 -19.70
N GLN A 278 -28.95 -32.56 -20.08
CA GLN A 278 -29.96 -33.25 -19.28
C GLN A 278 -29.58 -34.71 -18.96
N LYS A 279 -28.95 -35.40 -19.91
CA LYS A 279 -28.47 -36.77 -19.72
C LYS A 279 -27.38 -36.86 -18.64
N GLU A 280 -26.45 -35.91 -18.62
CA GLU A 280 -25.39 -35.87 -17.60
C GLU A 280 -25.98 -35.67 -16.19
N ILE A 281 -26.96 -34.77 -16.05
CA ILE A 281 -27.67 -34.57 -14.77
C ILE A 281 -28.44 -35.84 -14.37
N ALA A 282 -29.09 -36.49 -15.33
CA ALA A 282 -29.83 -37.72 -15.09
C ALA A 282 -28.90 -38.84 -14.59
N ASP A 283 -27.74 -38.99 -15.23
CA ASP A 283 -26.76 -40.04 -14.94
C ASP A 283 -26.04 -39.77 -13.60
N GLU A 284 -25.49 -38.57 -13.40
CA GLU A 284 -24.74 -38.24 -12.17
C GLU A 284 -25.64 -38.23 -10.93
N LEU A 285 -26.89 -37.76 -11.06
CA LEU A 285 -27.80 -37.68 -9.92
C LEU A 285 -28.74 -38.89 -9.82
N ASN A 286 -28.82 -39.77 -10.81
CA ASN A 286 -29.81 -40.85 -10.90
C ASN A 286 -31.25 -40.31 -10.86
N ILE A 287 -31.61 -39.46 -11.84
CA ILE A 287 -32.94 -38.80 -11.98
C ILE A 287 -33.58 -39.12 -13.34
N ASN A 288 -34.79 -39.69 -13.33
CA ASN A 288 -35.53 -39.97 -14.58
C ASN A 288 -36.31 -38.76 -15.13
N GLN A 289 -36.64 -37.75 -14.31
CA GLN A 289 -37.43 -36.57 -14.68
C GLN A 289 -36.71 -35.24 -14.44
N VAL A 290 -35.51 -35.07 -15.01
CA VAL A 290 -34.66 -33.88 -14.78
C VAL A 290 -35.40 -32.56 -15.03
N SER A 291 -36.14 -32.44 -16.12
CA SER A 291 -36.87 -31.20 -16.46
C SER A 291 -37.89 -30.81 -15.40
N ARG A 292 -38.55 -31.79 -14.76
CA ARG A 292 -39.49 -31.54 -13.67
C ARG A 292 -38.75 -30.96 -12.45
N TYR A 293 -37.69 -31.62 -12.00
CA TYR A 293 -36.89 -31.16 -10.86
C TYR A 293 -36.26 -29.79 -11.11
N MET A 294 -35.81 -29.53 -12.36
CA MET A 294 -35.25 -28.25 -12.72
C MET A 294 -36.29 -27.13 -12.71
N ASN A 295 -37.51 -27.41 -13.20
CA ASN A 295 -38.62 -26.45 -13.11
C ASN A 295 -39.02 -26.18 -11.65
N GLU A 296 -39.01 -27.17 -10.78
CA GLU A 296 -39.25 -26.98 -9.34
C GLU A 296 -38.12 -26.18 -8.66
N LEU A 297 -36.87 -26.41 -9.05
CA LEU A 297 -35.73 -25.61 -8.59
C LEU A 297 -35.89 -24.15 -9.01
N LYS A 298 -36.18 -23.87 -10.29
CA LYS A 298 -36.44 -22.51 -10.81
C LYS A 298 -37.54 -21.82 -10.00
N LYS A 299 -38.67 -22.50 -9.77
CA LYS A 299 -39.76 -21.97 -8.94
C LYS A 299 -39.30 -21.63 -7.53
N SER A 300 -38.50 -22.50 -6.91
CA SER A 300 -37.96 -22.27 -5.55
C SER A 300 -37.06 -21.03 -5.51
N LEU A 301 -36.17 -20.88 -6.50
CA LEU A 301 -35.27 -19.73 -6.62
C LEU A 301 -36.04 -18.43 -6.88
N ALA A 302 -37.09 -18.48 -7.70
CA ALA A 302 -37.96 -17.34 -7.98
C ALA A 302 -38.69 -16.85 -6.71
N VAL A 303 -39.16 -17.78 -5.86
CA VAL A 303 -39.74 -17.43 -4.54
C VAL A 303 -38.74 -16.69 -3.66
N TYR A 304 -37.45 -16.98 -3.78
CA TYR A 304 -36.39 -16.27 -3.06
C TYR A 304 -35.94 -14.97 -3.73
N GLY A 305 -36.58 -14.58 -4.85
CA GLY A 305 -36.41 -13.29 -5.50
C GLY A 305 -35.34 -13.24 -6.58
N LEU A 306 -34.94 -14.40 -7.13
CA LEU A 306 -34.14 -14.51 -8.34
C LEU A 306 -35.03 -14.48 -9.59
N ASP A 307 -34.48 -14.04 -10.72
CA ASP A 307 -35.19 -14.01 -12.00
C ASP A 307 -35.48 -15.44 -12.51
N GLU A 308 -36.60 -15.67 -13.19
CA GLU A 308 -36.95 -16.99 -13.75
C GLU A 308 -35.93 -17.50 -14.77
N GLN A 309 -35.19 -16.59 -15.42
CA GLN A 309 -34.11 -16.88 -16.35
C GLN A 309 -32.77 -17.16 -15.64
N THR A 310 -32.71 -17.12 -14.30
CA THR A 310 -31.49 -17.43 -13.54
C THR A 310 -30.94 -18.83 -13.84
N ILE A 311 -31.80 -19.76 -14.26
CA ILE A 311 -31.37 -21.02 -14.87
C ILE A 311 -31.95 -21.08 -16.29
N MET A 312 -31.07 -21.07 -17.29
CA MET A 312 -31.45 -21.23 -18.68
C MET A 312 -31.40 -22.69 -19.12
N ALA A 313 -32.25 -23.05 -20.08
CA ALA A 313 -32.22 -24.33 -20.78
C ALA A 313 -31.89 -24.05 -22.25
N ASP A 314 -30.63 -24.17 -22.63
CA ASP A 314 -30.10 -23.94 -23.99
C ASP A 314 -28.96 -24.92 -24.25
N ASN A 315 -29.26 -26.02 -24.96
CA ASN A 315 -28.36 -27.17 -25.15
C ASN A 315 -27.83 -27.79 -23.83
N GLY A 316 -28.64 -27.69 -22.77
CA GLY A 316 -28.28 -28.06 -21.40
C GLY A 316 -28.77 -27.00 -20.42
N TYR A 317 -28.56 -27.22 -19.13
CA TYR A 317 -28.90 -26.26 -18.08
C TYR A 317 -27.66 -25.50 -17.63
N ARG A 318 -27.76 -24.17 -17.47
CA ARG A 318 -26.69 -23.33 -16.91
C ARG A 318 -27.25 -22.25 -15.99
N ILE A 319 -26.43 -21.79 -15.06
CA ILE A 319 -26.71 -20.57 -14.30
C ILE A 319 -26.48 -19.37 -15.21
N ASN A 320 -27.48 -18.49 -15.27
CA ASN A 320 -27.49 -17.24 -16.02
C ASN A 320 -27.85 -16.12 -15.05
N HIS A 321 -26.94 -15.86 -14.11
CA HIS A 321 -27.03 -14.76 -13.16
C HIS A 321 -25.88 -13.78 -13.43
N PRO A 322 -26.03 -12.46 -13.22
CA PRO A 322 -24.93 -11.50 -13.39
C PRO A 322 -23.75 -11.77 -12.47
N LYS A 323 -24.01 -12.32 -11.28
CA LYS A 323 -22.99 -12.58 -10.26
C LYS A 323 -23.21 -13.93 -9.56
N PRO A 324 -22.97 -15.07 -10.22
CA PRO A 324 -23.04 -16.38 -9.60
C PRO A 324 -21.69 -16.70 -8.95
N ILE A 325 -21.71 -17.13 -7.69
CA ILE A 325 -20.50 -17.42 -6.94
C ILE A 325 -20.57 -18.79 -6.29
N LEU A 326 -19.55 -19.61 -6.49
CA LEU A 326 -19.30 -20.80 -5.68
C LEU A 326 -18.18 -20.49 -4.67
N ILE A 327 -18.44 -20.74 -3.38
CA ILE A 327 -17.42 -20.61 -2.33
C ILE A 327 -17.19 -21.98 -1.72
N TYR A 328 -15.94 -22.37 -1.54
CA TYR A 328 -15.56 -23.65 -0.93
C TYR A 328 -14.29 -23.50 -0.10
N ASN A 329 -14.01 -24.48 0.77
CA ASN A 329 -12.75 -24.52 1.51
C ASN A 329 -11.56 -24.74 0.56
N ALA A 330 -10.50 -23.95 0.67
CA ALA A 330 -9.34 -24.03 -0.21
C ALA A 330 -8.68 -25.41 -0.24
N ASN A 331 -8.83 -26.20 0.82
CA ASN A 331 -8.28 -27.54 0.95
C ASN A 331 -9.30 -28.65 0.63
N ASP A 332 -10.51 -28.33 0.16
CA ASP A 332 -11.51 -29.35 -0.18
C ASP A 332 -11.15 -30.05 -1.50
N PRO A 333 -10.75 -31.34 -1.47
CA PRO A 333 -10.28 -32.06 -2.66
C PRO A 333 -11.34 -32.18 -3.75
N LYS A 334 -12.63 -32.06 -3.42
CA LYS A 334 -13.73 -32.13 -4.39
C LYS A 334 -13.67 -31.00 -5.42
N TYR A 335 -13.13 -29.85 -5.04
CA TYR A 335 -13.13 -28.63 -5.87
C TYR A 335 -11.73 -28.18 -6.29
N MET A 336 -10.68 -28.94 -5.94
CA MET A 336 -9.27 -28.66 -6.29
C MET A 336 -8.90 -28.97 -7.77
N MET A 337 -9.87 -28.95 -8.69
CA MET A 337 -9.66 -29.28 -10.11
C MET A 337 -8.79 -28.28 -10.88
#